data_AF-A0A9D5UBB8-F1
#
_entry.id   AF-A0A9D5UBB8-F1
#
_cell.length_a   1.000
_cell.length_b   1.000
_cell.length_c   1.000
_cell.angle_alpha   90.00
_cell.angle_beta   90.00
_cell.angle_gamma   90.00
#
_symmetry.space_group_name_H-M   'P 1'
#
loop_
_entity.id
_entity.type
_entity.pdbx_description
1 polymer ?
#
loop_
_entity_poly.entity_id
_entity_poly.type
_entity_poly.pdbx_seq_one_letter_code
_entity_poly.pdbx_strand_id
1 'polypeptide(L)'
;MQNVVEPSAAPTGLRERKKRERREALIDAAQTLVLERGLDRVTVEDICTSVGVSTRTFFNYFASKDDAVLGVEEFSPSPEAVRTFVAGGPTGDLLADVQALVADLLSHQAMSLDRVHRALALVEREHRLLARHMWWVENLRTGLLDVFGRRRADHPFVPEPELLVMVVMSLLRTTTLEWERLGRAGEPVDHLGSVVDQLRALAGPDPSPH
;
A
#
# COMPACT_ATOMS: atom_id res chain seq x y z
N MET A 1 19.35 33.80 -30.64
CA MET A 1 19.82 32.83 -29.63
C MET A 1 18.88 32.91 -28.44
N GLN A 2 17.89 32.01 -28.37
CA GLN A 2 17.01 31.84 -27.21
C GLN A 2 17.47 30.58 -26.47
N ASN A 3 18.04 30.77 -25.28
CA ASN A 3 18.30 29.67 -24.35
C ASN A 3 16.98 29.31 -23.68
N VAL A 4 16.41 28.17 -24.06
CA VAL A 4 15.34 27.51 -23.31
C VAL A 4 16.01 26.88 -22.09
N VAL A 5 15.69 27.40 -20.91
CA VAL A 5 16.09 26.83 -19.62
C VAL A 5 15.22 25.59 -19.38
N GLU A 6 15.83 24.41 -19.35
CA GLU A 6 15.18 23.18 -18.90
C GLU A 6 14.73 23.30 -17.42
N PRO A 7 13.56 22.75 -17.05
CA PRO A 7 13.10 22.80 -15.67
C PRO A 7 13.96 21.88 -14.78
N SER A 8 14.76 22.49 -13.91
CA SER A 8 15.54 21.82 -12.87
C SER A 8 14.60 21.11 -11.89
N ALA A 9 14.66 19.78 -11.85
CA ALA A 9 14.03 18.98 -10.81
C ALA A 9 14.63 19.37 -9.44
N ALA A 10 13.82 19.97 -8.57
CA ALA A 10 14.25 20.58 -7.31
C ALA A 10 14.99 19.59 -6.36
N PRO A 11 15.96 20.06 -5.54
CA PRO A 11 16.78 19.25 -4.63
C PRO A 11 16.00 18.43 -3.59
N THR A 12 14.76 18.81 -3.29
CA THR A 12 13.84 18.08 -2.40
C THR A 12 13.47 16.71 -2.97
N GLY A 13 13.24 16.61 -4.29
CA GLY A 13 12.87 15.36 -4.95
C GLY A 13 13.99 14.32 -4.92
N LEU A 14 15.25 14.75 -5.04
CA LEU A 14 16.40 13.85 -4.98
C LEU A 14 16.63 13.28 -3.57
N ARG A 15 16.37 14.07 -2.52
CA ARG A 15 16.51 13.63 -1.13
C ARG A 15 15.43 12.62 -0.75
N GLU A 16 14.17 12.88 -1.11
CA GLU A 16 13.07 11.93 -0.87
C GLU A 16 13.26 10.65 -1.68
N ARG A 17 13.73 10.73 -2.92
CA ARG A 17 14.06 9.55 -3.73
C ARG A 17 15.17 8.71 -3.09
N LYS A 18 16.29 9.33 -2.68
CA LYS A 18 17.39 8.62 -2.00
C LYS A 18 16.98 8.03 -0.66
N LYS A 19 16.08 8.70 0.08
CA LYS A 19 15.51 8.21 1.34
C LYS A 19 14.68 6.96 1.08
N ARG A 20 13.81 7.00 0.07
CA ARG A 20 13.00 5.86 -0.37
C ARG A 20 13.86 4.69 -0.84
N GLU A 21 14.77 4.90 -1.79
CA GLU A 21 15.71 3.88 -2.30
C GLU A 21 16.46 3.16 -1.15
N ARG A 22 16.85 3.90 -0.10
CA ARG A 22 17.55 3.31 1.05
C ARG A 22 16.65 2.49 1.94
N ARG A 23 15.45 2.99 2.23
CA ARG A 23 14.44 2.27 3.00
C ARG A 23 14.11 0.96 2.31
N GLU A 24 13.89 1.03 1.01
CA GLU A 24 13.62 -0.11 0.13
C GLU A 24 14.73 -1.18 0.17
N ALA A 25 16.00 -0.76 0.05
CA ALA A 25 17.13 -1.69 0.14
C ALA A 25 17.22 -2.40 1.50
N LEU A 26 16.87 -1.72 2.59
CA LEU A 26 16.83 -2.31 3.93
C LEU A 26 15.70 -3.34 4.07
N ILE A 27 14.54 -3.11 3.46
CA ILE A 27 13.43 -4.07 3.43
C ILE A 27 13.83 -5.32 2.66
N ASP A 28 14.41 -5.16 1.46
CA ASP A 28 14.84 -6.29 0.64
C ASP A 28 15.89 -7.15 1.36
N ALA A 29 16.86 -6.50 2.00
CA ALA A 29 17.87 -7.17 2.81
C ALA A 29 17.25 -7.92 3.99
N ALA A 30 16.35 -7.27 4.76
CA ALA A 30 15.69 -7.88 5.90
C ALA A 30 14.85 -9.10 5.49
N GLN A 31 14.03 -8.96 4.45
CA GLN A 31 13.19 -10.05 3.95
C GLN A 31 14.02 -11.21 3.43
N THR A 32 15.06 -10.94 2.65
CA THR A 32 15.95 -11.98 2.08
C THR A 32 16.65 -12.76 3.19
N LEU A 33 17.31 -12.07 4.12
CA LEU A 33 18.04 -12.71 5.21
C LEU A 33 17.12 -13.55 6.10
N VAL A 34 15.92 -13.05 6.40
CA VAL A 34 14.96 -13.77 7.23
C VAL A 34 14.37 -14.97 6.49
N LEU A 35 14.06 -14.86 5.20
CA LEU A 35 13.59 -16.00 4.40
C LEU A 35 14.64 -17.11 4.30
N GLU A 36 15.94 -16.76 4.28
CA GLU A 36 17.05 -17.72 4.21
C GLU A 36 17.38 -18.35 5.57
N ARG A 37 17.40 -17.56 6.65
CA ARG A 37 18.00 -17.96 7.93
C ARG A 37 17.00 -18.10 9.08
N GLY A 38 15.77 -17.63 8.89
CA GLY A 38 14.75 -17.50 9.94
C GLY A 38 14.92 -16.23 10.77
N LEU A 39 13.84 -15.75 11.36
CA LEU A 39 13.79 -14.41 11.97
C LEU A 39 14.68 -14.29 13.22
N ASP A 40 14.92 -15.37 13.98
CA ASP A 40 15.79 -15.32 15.18
C ASP A 40 17.27 -15.18 14.85
N ARG A 41 17.71 -15.69 13.70
CA ARG A 41 19.13 -15.77 13.35
C ARG A 41 19.65 -14.52 12.63
N VAL A 42 18.77 -13.56 12.37
CA VAL A 42 19.10 -12.31 11.68
C VAL A 42 19.08 -11.15 12.68
N THR A 43 20.17 -10.39 12.72
CA THR A 43 20.31 -9.19 13.54
C THR A 43 20.11 -7.92 12.72
N VAL A 44 19.88 -6.77 13.39
CA VAL A 44 19.84 -5.46 12.70
C VAL A 44 21.21 -5.15 12.10
N GLU A 45 22.29 -5.56 12.75
CA GLU A 45 23.67 -5.44 12.28
C GLU A 45 23.90 -6.22 10.98
N ASP A 46 23.35 -7.43 10.84
CA ASP A 46 23.45 -8.21 9.60
C ASP A 46 22.81 -7.48 8.42
N ILE A 47 21.60 -6.95 8.63
CA ILE A 47 20.84 -6.18 7.63
C ILE A 47 21.58 -4.89 7.26
N CYS A 48 22.13 -4.19 8.26
CA CYS A 48 22.90 -2.97 8.05
C CYS A 48 24.17 -3.24 7.24
N THR A 49 24.88 -4.32 7.58
CA THR A 49 26.08 -4.79 6.88
C THR A 49 25.78 -5.07 5.41
N SER A 50 24.67 -5.75 5.10
CA SER A 50 24.34 -6.09 3.71
C SER A 50 24.01 -4.88 2.84
N VAL A 51 23.52 -3.78 3.44
CA VAL A 51 23.18 -2.53 2.72
C VAL A 51 24.30 -1.48 2.80
N GLY A 52 25.31 -1.68 3.66
CA GLY A 52 26.40 -0.72 3.86
C GLY A 52 25.99 0.53 4.63
N VAL A 53 25.11 0.39 5.63
CA VAL A 53 24.67 1.49 6.50
C VAL A 53 24.95 1.20 7.98
N SER A 54 24.86 2.22 8.84
CA SER A 54 24.96 2.03 10.29
C SER A 54 23.62 1.63 10.92
N THR A 55 23.65 0.99 12.10
CA THR A 55 22.45 0.72 12.90
C THR A 55 21.67 2.00 13.24
N ARG A 56 22.37 3.11 13.52
CA ARG A 56 21.73 4.43 13.67
C ARG A 56 20.95 4.83 12.42
N THR A 57 21.48 4.55 11.23
CA THR A 57 20.78 4.82 9.97
C THR A 57 19.54 3.95 9.87
N PHE A 58 19.62 2.66 10.19
CA PHE A 58 18.46 1.75 10.22
C PHE A 58 17.35 2.28 11.12
N PHE A 59 17.67 2.68 12.36
CA PHE A 59 16.68 3.18 13.31
C PHE A 59 16.05 4.53 12.92
N ASN A 60 16.64 5.26 11.96
CA ASN A 60 15.98 6.43 11.37
C ASN A 60 14.83 6.05 10.41
N TYR A 61 14.76 4.79 9.98
CA TYR A 61 13.72 4.28 9.07
C TYR A 61 12.75 3.32 9.75
N PHE A 62 13.22 2.50 10.68
CA PHE A 62 12.42 1.44 11.30
C PHE A 62 12.60 1.44 12.81
N ALA A 63 11.49 1.27 13.53
CA ALA A 63 11.53 1.13 14.99
C ALA A 63 12.09 -0.24 15.42
N SER A 64 11.96 -1.26 14.57
CA SER A 64 12.42 -2.62 14.87
C SER A 64 12.79 -3.42 13.61
N LYS A 65 13.48 -4.56 13.81
CA LYS A 65 13.72 -5.55 12.74
C LYS A 65 12.42 -6.02 12.10
N ASP A 66 11.41 -6.30 12.92
CA ASP A 66 10.12 -6.81 12.45
C ASP A 66 9.42 -5.81 11.52
N ASP A 67 9.57 -4.50 11.76
CA ASP A 67 9.07 -3.44 10.86
C ASP A 67 9.77 -3.48 9.50
N ALA A 68 11.09 -3.67 9.49
CA ALA A 68 11.85 -3.79 8.25
C ALA A 68 11.50 -5.07 7.48
N VAL A 69 11.30 -6.19 8.19
CA VAL A 69 10.94 -7.49 7.63
C VAL A 69 9.55 -7.45 6.98
N LEU A 70 8.58 -6.82 7.65
CA LEU A 70 7.25 -6.64 7.08
C LEU A 70 7.20 -5.53 6.02
N GLY A 71 8.24 -4.69 5.92
CA GLY A 71 8.30 -3.57 4.98
C GLY A 71 7.31 -2.44 5.28
N VAL A 72 6.75 -2.43 6.49
CA VAL A 72 5.55 -1.67 6.84
C VAL A 72 5.80 -0.17 6.73
N GLU A 73 5.12 0.45 5.77
CA GLU A 73 4.91 1.91 5.71
C GLU A 73 3.49 2.21 6.21
N GLU A 74 3.22 3.47 6.56
CA GLU A 74 1.84 3.96 6.65
C GLU A 74 1.20 3.72 5.29
N PHE A 75 0.41 2.65 5.20
CA PHE A 75 -0.37 2.35 4.01
C PHE A 75 -1.54 3.31 4.05
N SER A 76 -1.38 4.42 3.36
CA SER A 76 -2.40 5.46 3.28
C SER A 76 -2.50 5.95 1.84
N PRO A 77 -3.70 6.28 1.36
CA PRO A 77 -3.83 6.96 0.08
C PRO A 77 -3.06 8.27 0.11
N SER A 78 -2.65 8.76 -1.06
CA SER A 78 -1.98 10.04 -1.17
C SER A 78 -2.85 11.15 -0.58
N PRO A 79 -2.25 12.21 0.00
CA PRO A 79 -3.04 13.34 0.52
C PRO A 79 -3.97 13.96 -0.52
N GLU A 80 -3.61 13.88 -1.82
CA GLU A 80 -4.43 14.34 -2.92
C GLU A 80 -5.64 13.44 -3.16
N ALA A 81 -5.46 12.12 -3.25
CA ALA A 81 -6.56 11.19 -3.38
C ALA A 81 -7.53 11.26 -2.21
N VAL A 82 -7.02 11.42 -0.98
CA VAL A 82 -7.87 11.65 0.20
C VAL A 82 -8.70 12.92 0.04
N ARG A 83 -8.10 14.05 -0.36
CA ARG A 83 -8.84 15.31 -0.56
C ARG A 83 -9.91 15.17 -1.63
N THR A 84 -9.57 14.58 -2.78
CA THR A 84 -10.50 14.37 -3.89
C THR A 84 -11.67 13.47 -3.50
N PHE A 85 -11.37 12.36 -2.83
CA PHE A 85 -12.39 11.42 -2.36
C PHE A 85 -13.33 12.06 -1.33
N VAL A 86 -12.78 12.77 -0.33
CA VAL A 86 -13.58 13.46 0.70
C VAL A 86 -14.48 14.52 0.08
N ALA A 87 -14.03 15.23 -0.96
CA ALA A 87 -14.81 16.22 -1.70
C ALA A 87 -15.87 15.63 -2.65
N GLY A 88 -16.16 14.33 -2.55
CA GLY A 88 -17.20 13.67 -3.34
C GLY A 88 -16.76 13.28 -4.76
N GLY A 89 -15.46 13.30 -5.07
CA GLY A 89 -14.93 12.97 -6.40
C GLY A 89 -14.07 11.71 -6.44
N PRO A 90 -13.41 11.43 -7.58
CA PRO A 90 -13.35 12.28 -8.78
C PRO A 90 -14.60 12.28 -9.66
N THR A 91 -15.49 11.30 -9.54
CA THR A 91 -16.64 11.12 -10.44
C THR A 91 -17.99 11.44 -9.80
N GLY A 92 -18.10 11.33 -8.48
CA GLY A 92 -19.38 11.37 -7.77
C GLY A 92 -20.04 10.00 -7.61
N ASP A 93 -19.63 9.01 -8.41
CA ASP A 93 -20.03 7.61 -8.21
C ASP A 93 -19.16 6.96 -7.13
N LEU A 94 -19.80 6.44 -6.08
CA LEU A 94 -19.09 5.93 -4.92
C LEU A 94 -18.15 4.78 -5.27
N LEU A 95 -18.57 3.84 -6.13
CA LEU A 95 -17.76 2.68 -6.48
C LEU A 95 -16.57 3.09 -7.34
N ALA A 96 -16.77 3.95 -8.34
CA ALA A 96 -15.70 4.50 -9.17
C ALA A 96 -14.71 5.33 -8.34
N ASP A 97 -15.19 6.08 -7.36
CA ASP A 97 -14.34 6.89 -6.48
C ASP A 97 -13.55 6.02 -5.49
N VAL A 98 -14.15 4.95 -4.97
CA VAL A 98 -13.43 3.92 -4.19
C VAL A 98 -12.40 3.22 -5.06
N GLN A 99 -12.73 2.88 -6.31
CA GLN A 99 -11.78 2.28 -7.25
C GLN A 99 -10.59 3.21 -7.50
N ALA A 100 -10.81 4.52 -7.68
CA ALA A 100 -9.74 5.50 -7.83
C ALA A 100 -8.86 5.59 -6.57
N LEU A 101 -9.46 5.54 -5.37
CA LEU A 101 -8.73 5.51 -4.11
C LEU A 101 -7.88 4.25 -3.95
N VAL A 102 -8.39 3.08 -4.38
CA VAL A 102 -7.64 1.82 -4.39
C VAL A 102 -6.52 1.85 -5.44
N ALA A 103 -6.77 2.43 -6.61
CA ALA A 103 -5.76 2.60 -7.65
C ALA A 103 -4.60 3.49 -7.16
N ASP A 104 -4.92 4.59 -6.47
CA ASP A 104 -3.94 5.46 -5.81
C ASP A 104 -3.15 4.66 -4.76
N LEU A 105 -3.83 3.91 -3.90
CA LEU A 105 -3.18 3.02 -2.95
C LEU A 105 -2.24 2.03 -3.62
N LEU A 106 -2.63 1.38 -4.71
CA LEU A 106 -1.77 0.43 -5.44
C LEU A 106 -0.59 1.13 -6.15
N SER A 107 -0.78 2.35 -6.64
CA SER A 107 0.20 3.09 -7.45
C SER A 107 1.20 3.90 -6.63
N HIS A 108 0.80 4.39 -5.45
CA HIS A 108 1.67 5.12 -4.53
C HIS A 108 2.54 4.19 -3.66
N GLN A 109 2.39 2.88 -3.81
CA GLN A 109 3.19 1.88 -3.12
C GLN A 109 4.53 1.68 -3.83
N ALA A 110 5.55 2.31 -3.27
CA ALA A 110 6.95 1.93 -3.41
C ALA A 110 7.30 0.56 -2.78
N MET A 111 6.30 -0.21 -2.36
CA MET A 111 6.49 -1.63 -2.14
C MET A 111 6.32 -2.32 -3.49
N SER A 112 7.44 -2.71 -4.11
CA SER A 112 7.42 -3.81 -5.07
C SER A 112 6.53 -4.90 -4.48
N LEU A 113 5.50 -5.35 -5.18
CA LEU A 113 4.54 -6.33 -4.63
C LEU A 113 5.18 -7.65 -4.26
N ASP A 114 6.37 -7.91 -4.82
CA ASP A 114 7.24 -8.97 -4.36
C ASP A 114 7.58 -8.84 -2.87
N ARG A 115 7.74 -7.62 -2.34
CA ARG A 115 7.89 -7.34 -0.90
C ARG A 115 6.62 -7.61 -0.12
N VAL A 116 5.43 -7.29 -0.65
CA VAL A 116 4.15 -7.61 0.02
C VAL A 116 4.00 -9.12 0.11
N HIS A 117 4.25 -9.83 -0.99
CA HIS A 117 4.22 -11.28 -1.03
C HIS A 117 5.22 -11.90 -0.04
N ARG A 118 6.48 -11.43 -0.05
CA ARG A 118 7.48 -11.88 0.93
C ARG A 118 7.04 -11.59 2.36
N ALA A 119 6.47 -10.42 2.65
CA ALA A 119 5.96 -10.08 3.97
C ALA A 119 4.83 -11.03 4.40
N LEU A 120 3.87 -11.34 3.52
CA LEU A 120 2.81 -12.30 3.80
C LEU A 120 3.35 -13.73 4.02
N ALA A 121 4.25 -14.18 3.16
CA ALA A 121 4.92 -15.48 3.32
C ALA A 121 5.74 -15.56 4.63
N LEU A 122 6.33 -14.44 5.06
CA LEU A 122 7.02 -14.33 6.33
C LEU A 122 6.05 -14.37 7.52
N VAL A 123 4.89 -13.73 7.44
CA VAL A 123 3.83 -13.82 8.46
C VAL A 123 3.32 -15.25 8.62
N GLU A 124 3.14 -15.98 7.51
CA GLU A 124 2.75 -17.39 7.53
C GLU A 124 3.81 -18.28 8.18
N ARG A 125 5.10 -18.01 7.93
CA ARG A 125 6.23 -18.78 8.48
C ARG A 125 6.54 -18.45 9.94
N GLU A 126 6.40 -17.18 10.31
CA GLU A 126 6.85 -16.63 11.59
C GLU A 126 5.65 -16.03 12.34
N HIS A 127 4.92 -16.86 13.09
CA HIS A 127 3.69 -16.45 13.79
C HIS A 127 3.82 -15.19 14.67
N ARG A 128 5.03 -14.90 15.19
CA ARG A 128 5.30 -13.67 15.95
C ARG A 128 5.09 -12.38 15.15
N LEU A 129 5.17 -12.44 13.82
CA LEU A 129 4.89 -11.32 12.94
C LEU A 129 3.38 -11.04 12.80
N LEU A 130 2.50 -11.98 13.21
CA LEU A 130 1.05 -11.81 13.12
C LEU A 130 0.56 -10.60 13.90
N ALA A 131 1.01 -10.41 15.14
CA ALA A 131 0.57 -9.29 15.96
C ALA A 131 0.94 -7.94 15.33
N ARG A 132 2.15 -7.87 14.76
CA ARG A 132 2.61 -6.67 14.05
C ARG A 132 1.86 -6.44 12.75
N HIS A 133 1.60 -7.49 11.98
CA HIS A 133 0.78 -7.41 10.76
C HIS A 133 -0.65 -6.97 11.06
N MET A 134 -1.27 -7.51 12.12
CA MET A 134 -2.61 -7.12 12.55
C MET A 134 -2.68 -5.66 12.98
N TRP A 135 -1.68 -5.15 13.71
CA TRP A 135 -1.60 -3.73 14.05
C TRP A 135 -1.56 -2.83 12.81
N TRP A 136 -0.82 -3.23 11.77
CA TRP A 136 -0.78 -2.48 10.52
C TRP A 136 -2.11 -2.48 9.77
N VAL A 137 -2.75 -3.66 9.65
CA VAL A 137 -4.09 -3.78 9.07
C VAL A 137 -5.08 -2.89 9.83
N GLU A 138 -4.98 -2.87 11.15
CA GLU A 138 -5.86 -2.07 12.01
C GLU A 138 -5.65 -0.55 11.84
N ASN A 139 -4.42 -0.10 11.62
CA ASN A 139 -4.15 1.30 11.32
C ASN A 139 -4.70 1.72 9.96
N LEU A 140 -4.53 0.89 8.93
CA LEU A 140 -5.13 1.12 7.62
C LEU A 140 -6.66 1.18 7.73
N ARG A 141 -7.26 0.22 8.44
CA ARG A 141 -8.70 0.16 8.72
C ARG A 141 -9.19 1.46 9.36
N THR A 142 -8.49 1.94 10.40
CA THR A 142 -8.83 3.18 11.11
C THR A 142 -8.69 4.41 10.22
N GLY A 143 -7.63 4.48 9.41
CA GLY A 143 -7.42 5.58 8.46
C GLY A 143 -8.51 5.65 7.39
N LEU A 144 -8.91 4.51 6.83
CA LEU A 144 -9.99 4.47 5.83
C LEU A 144 -11.35 4.84 6.43
N LEU A 145 -11.64 4.43 7.68
CA LEU A 145 -12.86 4.84 8.37
C LEU A 145 -12.94 6.37 8.53
N ASP A 146 -11.85 7.03 8.88
CA ASP A 146 -11.81 8.51 8.94
C ASP A 146 -12.15 9.12 7.58
N VAL A 147 -11.50 8.65 6.51
CA VAL A 147 -11.71 9.15 5.15
C VAL A 147 -13.17 8.97 4.70
N PHE A 148 -13.74 7.79 4.93
CA PHE A 148 -15.13 7.50 4.57
C PHE A 148 -16.14 8.27 5.41
N GLY A 149 -15.89 8.41 6.72
CA GLY A 149 -16.72 9.22 7.62
C GLY A 149 -16.74 10.69 7.20
N ARG A 150 -15.58 11.24 6.84
CA ARG A 150 -15.45 12.62 6.36
C ARG A 150 -16.19 12.84 5.04
N ARG A 151 -16.08 11.92 4.07
CA ARG A 151 -16.87 12.00 2.83
C ARG A 151 -18.37 11.94 3.14
N ARG A 152 -18.81 11.00 3.97
CA ARG A 152 -20.25 10.77 4.26
C ARG A 152 -20.93 11.99 4.91
N ALA A 153 -20.18 12.79 5.67
CA ALA A 153 -20.69 13.98 6.33
C ALA A 153 -21.21 15.02 5.32
N ASP A 154 -20.50 15.24 4.21
CA ASP A 154 -20.83 16.24 3.19
C ASP A 154 -21.46 15.63 1.92
N HIS A 155 -21.18 14.36 1.66
CA HIS A 155 -21.64 13.59 0.50
C HIS A 155 -22.24 12.25 0.96
N PRO A 156 -23.52 12.22 1.38
CA PRO A 156 -24.15 11.02 1.92
C PRO A 156 -24.17 9.87 0.92
N PHE A 157 -23.87 8.68 1.42
CA PHE A 157 -24.04 7.42 0.71
C PHE A 157 -24.68 6.37 1.62
N VAL A 158 -25.30 5.36 1.00
CA VAL A 158 -26.08 4.32 1.69
C VAL A 158 -25.19 3.34 2.47
N PRO A 159 -24.11 2.77 1.90
CA PRO A 159 -23.30 1.77 2.62
C PRO A 159 -22.69 2.32 3.92
N GLU A 160 -22.58 1.48 4.95
CA GLU A 160 -21.82 1.84 6.14
C GLU A 160 -20.32 1.92 5.83
N PRO A 161 -19.56 2.87 6.42
CA PRO A 161 -18.11 2.98 6.24
C PRO A 161 -17.37 1.67 6.47
N GLU A 162 -17.77 0.87 7.46
CA GLU A 162 -17.19 -0.45 7.73
C GLU A 162 -17.29 -1.40 6.53
N LEU A 163 -18.40 -1.38 5.79
CA LEU A 163 -18.56 -2.19 4.58
C LEU A 163 -17.61 -1.72 3.49
N LEU A 164 -17.45 -0.41 3.31
CA LEU A 164 -16.49 0.14 2.34
C LEU A 164 -15.04 -0.26 2.68
N VAL A 165 -14.68 -0.28 3.97
CA VAL A 165 -13.36 -0.75 4.39
C VAL A 165 -13.16 -2.22 4.02
N MET A 166 -14.14 -3.08 4.31
CA MET A 166 -14.05 -4.50 3.93
C MET A 166 -13.92 -4.68 2.40
N VAL A 167 -14.64 -3.88 1.63
CA VAL A 167 -14.53 -3.87 0.16
C VAL A 167 -13.14 -3.44 -0.28
N VAL A 168 -12.60 -2.33 0.24
CA VAL A 168 -11.24 -1.87 -0.10
C VAL A 168 -10.19 -2.93 0.23
N MET A 169 -10.25 -3.52 1.42
CA MET A 169 -9.33 -4.59 1.82
C MET A 169 -9.43 -5.81 0.89
N SER A 170 -10.64 -6.15 0.45
CA SER A 170 -10.89 -7.25 -0.48
C SER A 170 -10.38 -6.94 -1.88
N LEU A 171 -10.59 -5.72 -2.39
CA LEU A 171 -10.09 -5.27 -3.69
C LEU A 171 -8.56 -5.29 -3.72
N LEU A 172 -7.90 -4.76 -2.69
CA LEU A 172 -6.44 -4.80 -2.57
C LEU A 172 -5.91 -6.23 -2.62
N ARG A 173 -6.43 -7.11 -1.76
CA ARG A 173 -5.99 -8.50 -1.68
C ARG A 173 -6.23 -9.26 -2.98
N THR A 174 -7.42 -9.13 -3.56
CA THR A 174 -7.81 -9.89 -4.75
C THR A 174 -7.07 -9.42 -5.99
N THR A 175 -6.84 -8.11 -6.13
CA THR A 175 -6.04 -7.54 -7.22
C THR A 175 -4.61 -8.07 -7.19
N THR A 176 -3.98 -8.14 -6.01
CA THR A 176 -2.64 -8.74 -5.87
C THR A 176 -2.63 -10.22 -6.24
N LEU A 177 -3.61 -11.00 -5.77
CA LEU A 177 -3.71 -12.42 -6.11
C LEU A 177 -3.96 -12.68 -7.60
N GLU A 178 -4.77 -11.84 -8.25
CA GLU A 178 -5.04 -11.96 -9.68
C GLU A 178 -3.79 -11.67 -10.53
N TRP A 179 -3.07 -10.59 -10.20
CA TRP A 179 -1.79 -10.25 -10.82
C TRP A 179 -0.77 -11.39 -10.69
N GLU A 180 -0.68 -12.03 -9.52
CA GLU A 180 0.18 -13.20 -9.31
C GLU A 180 -0.24 -14.41 -10.15
N ARG A 181 -1.53 -14.74 -10.14
CA ARG A 181 -2.10 -15.86 -10.92
C ARG A 181 -1.82 -15.68 -12.42
N LEU A 182 -1.79 -14.45 -12.90
CA LEU A 182 -1.50 -14.10 -14.29
C LEU A 182 0.00 -13.91 -14.58
N GLY A 183 0.87 -14.41 -13.70
CA GLY A 183 2.32 -14.44 -13.93
C GLY A 183 2.98 -13.07 -13.80
N ARG A 184 2.39 -12.14 -13.04
CA ARG A 184 2.91 -10.80 -12.79
C ARG A 184 3.07 -9.95 -14.06
N ALA A 185 2.16 -10.09 -15.02
CA ALA A 185 2.13 -9.27 -16.22
C ALA A 185 1.62 -7.85 -15.90
N GLY A 186 2.40 -6.81 -16.25
CA GLY A 186 2.07 -5.41 -15.96
C GLY A 186 2.16 -5.06 -14.48
N GLU A 187 1.47 -3.99 -14.09
CA GLU A 187 1.34 -3.55 -12.69
C GLU A 187 0.01 -4.05 -12.11
N PRO A 188 -0.12 -4.28 -10.79
CA PRO A 188 -1.38 -4.75 -10.19
C PRO A 188 -2.56 -3.84 -10.45
N VAL A 189 -2.33 -2.52 -10.51
CA VAL A 189 -3.39 -1.56 -10.80
C VAL A 189 -4.06 -1.84 -12.14
N ASP A 190 -3.34 -2.45 -13.09
CA ASP A 190 -3.90 -2.87 -14.39
C ASP A 190 -4.94 -3.99 -14.24
N HIS A 191 -4.89 -4.76 -13.14
CA HIS A 191 -5.81 -5.85 -12.83
C HIS A 191 -7.00 -5.41 -11.97
N LEU A 192 -6.95 -4.22 -11.36
CA LEU A 192 -8.00 -3.71 -10.48
C LEU A 192 -9.35 -3.61 -11.20
N GLY A 193 -9.37 -3.22 -12.48
CA GLY A 193 -10.60 -3.14 -13.27
C GLY A 193 -11.35 -4.47 -13.34
N SER A 194 -10.63 -5.56 -13.62
CA SER A 194 -11.18 -6.94 -13.64
C SER A 194 -11.82 -7.32 -12.32
N VAL A 195 -11.15 -7.03 -11.19
CA VAL A 195 -11.66 -7.34 -9.85
C VAL A 195 -12.90 -6.51 -9.52
N VAL A 196 -12.93 -5.23 -9.89
CA VAL A 196 -14.12 -4.38 -9.68
C VAL A 196 -15.30 -4.87 -10.54
N ASP A 197 -15.05 -5.34 -11.76
CA ASP A 197 -16.10 -5.93 -12.60
C ASP A 197 -16.68 -7.21 -11.99
N GLN A 198 -15.85 -8.04 -11.34
CA GLN A 198 -16.31 -9.20 -10.56
C GLN A 198 -17.21 -8.77 -9.38
N LEU A 199 -16.84 -7.69 -8.67
CA LEU A 199 -17.66 -7.13 -7.59
C LEU A 199 -19.01 -6.60 -8.12
N ARG A 200 -19.01 -5.90 -9.26
CA ARG A 200 -20.26 -5.43 -9.91
C ARG A 200 -21.16 -6.59 -10.30
N ALA A 201 -20.60 -7.66 -10.86
CA ALA A 201 -21.37 -8.84 -11.24
C ALA A 201 -22.06 -9.52 -10.03
N LEU A 202 -21.44 -9.47 -8.85
CA LEU A 202 -22.02 -10.00 -7.60
C LEU A 202 -23.18 -9.15 -7.07
N ALA A 203 -23.14 -7.83 -7.25
CA ALA A 203 -24.17 -6.92 -6.76
C ALA A 203 -25.49 -7.01 -7.56
N GLY A 204 -25.46 -7.63 -8.76
CA GLY A 204 -26.60 -7.71 -9.66
C GLY A 204 -26.88 -6.40 -10.41
N PRO A 205 -27.84 -6.38 -11.35
CA PRO A 205 -28.24 -5.15 -12.04
C PRO A 205 -28.86 -4.15 -11.05
N ASP A 206 -28.65 -2.87 -11.33
CA ASP A 206 -29.22 -1.75 -10.57
C ASP A 206 -30.75 -1.96 -10.46
N PRO A 207 -31.35 -1.97 -9.25
CA PRO A 207 -32.79 -2.05 -9.13
C PRO A 207 -33.38 -0.83 -9.83
N SER A 208 -34.01 -1.07 -10.99
CA SER A 208 -34.61 -0.01 -11.80
C SER A 208 -35.56 0.81 -10.93
N PRO A 209 -35.55 2.16 -11.04
CA PRO A 209 -36.53 2.96 -10.33
C PRO A 209 -37.91 2.66 -10.92
N HIS A 210 -38.76 2.04 -10.11
CA HIS A 210 -40.21 1.98 -10.33
C HIS A 210 -40.86 3.25 -9.81
#